data_AF-A0A3C1EQT8-F1
#
_entry.id   AF-A0A3C1EQT8-F1
#
_cell.length_a   1.000
_cell.length_b   1.000
_cell.length_c   1.000
_cell.angle_alpha   90.00
_cell.angle_beta   90.00
_cell.angle_gamma   90.00
#
_symmetry.space_group_name_H-M   'P 1'
#
loop_
_entity.id
_entity.type
_entity.pdbx_description
1 polymer ?
#
loop_
_entity_poly.entity_id
_entity_poly.type
_entity_poly.pdbx_seq_one_letter_code
_entity_poly.pdbx_strand_id
1 'polypeptide(L)'
;MAHSRLFSTRPANPFGLSCIERGEDSMSYIQVTDASFERKVLKSPIPVVALFCGPWCELCRKASPLMEEVARRYAGRVKFAKIDMLKNQKSVARFGVRALPTILFIKAGKAVDSVLGLQPRAEIEHILDKMLAV
;
A
#
# COMPACT_ATOMS: atom_id res chain seq x y z
N MET A 1 18.24 -28.69 -40.18
CA MET A 1 18.90 -28.86 -38.87
C MET A 1 18.33 -27.83 -37.93
N ALA A 2 17.84 -28.30 -36.79
CA ALA A 2 17.07 -27.57 -35.79
C ALA A 2 17.92 -26.59 -34.94
N HIS A 3 17.21 -25.87 -34.06
CA HIS A 3 17.59 -25.07 -32.88
C HIS A 3 17.27 -23.58 -33.04
N SER A 4 16.03 -23.14 -32.77
CA SER A 4 15.43 -22.94 -31.44
C SER A 4 16.11 -21.84 -30.61
N ARG A 5 15.40 -20.71 -30.46
CA ARG A 5 15.24 -19.84 -29.27
C ARG A 5 14.47 -18.59 -29.74
N LEU A 6 13.13 -18.61 -29.70
CA LEU A 6 12.36 -18.05 -28.59
C LEU A 6 13.07 -16.84 -27.96
N PHE A 7 12.71 -15.63 -28.35
CA PHE A 7 12.45 -14.55 -27.41
C PHE A 7 11.63 -13.47 -28.11
N SER A 8 10.31 -13.67 -28.02
CA SER A 8 9.27 -12.66 -28.06
C SER A 8 9.82 -11.24 -27.87
N THR A 9 9.77 -10.42 -28.93
CA THR A 9 9.81 -8.96 -28.86
C THR A 9 8.52 -8.47 -28.17
N ARG A 10 8.39 -8.78 -26.88
CA ARG A 10 7.44 -8.11 -26.00
C ARG A 10 7.99 -6.72 -25.75
N PRO A 11 7.18 -5.66 -25.86
CA PRO A 11 7.68 -4.32 -25.72
C PRO A 11 8.17 -4.15 -24.29
N ALA A 12 9.47 -3.91 -24.15
CA ALA A 12 10.03 -3.30 -22.96
C ALA A 12 9.47 -1.87 -22.91
N ASN A 13 8.32 -1.71 -22.28
CA ASN A 13 8.03 -0.46 -21.59
C ASN A 13 8.38 -0.70 -20.12
N PRO A 14 9.67 -0.59 -19.73
CA PRO A 14 10.05 -0.74 -18.34
C PRO A 14 9.52 0.44 -17.53
N PHE A 15 9.13 1.56 -18.19
CA PHE A 15 9.07 2.88 -17.59
C PHE A 15 7.76 3.71 -17.63
N GLY A 16 6.59 3.12 -17.36
CA GLY A 16 5.48 4.00 -16.98
C GLY A 16 4.12 3.37 -16.91
N LEU A 17 3.65 3.11 -15.69
CA LEU A 17 2.26 3.29 -15.32
C LEU A 17 2.20 3.42 -13.80
N SER A 18 1.92 4.63 -13.33
CA SER A 18 1.51 4.94 -11.97
C SER A 18 0.57 3.86 -11.42
N CYS A 19 0.75 3.43 -10.16
CA CYS A 19 -0.16 2.51 -9.47
C CYS A 19 -1.57 3.09 -9.26
N ILE A 20 -1.79 4.31 -9.74
CA ILE A 20 -3.04 5.05 -9.76
C ILE A 20 -3.69 5.04 -11.16
N GLU A 21 -2.93 4.79 -12.24
CA GLU A 21 -3.42 4.98 -13.64
C GLU A 21 -3.84 3.70 -14.36
N ARG A 22 -3.41 2.52 -13.91
CA ARG A 22 -3.98 1.25 -14.41
C ARG A 22 -5.06 0.80 -13.44
N GLY A 23 -6.32 1.02 -13.84
CA GLY A 23 -7.54 0.85 -13.06
C GLY A 23 -7.55 -0.33 -12.07
N GLU A 24 -7.31 0.00 -10.81
CA GLU A 24 -7.66 -0.79 -9.63
C GLU A 24 -7.96 0.22 -8.50
N ASP A 25 -8.94 1.08 -8.78
CA ASP A 25 -9.61 1.91 -7.77
C ASP A 25 -10.59 0.98 -7.03
N SER A 26 -10.04 0.06 -6.24
CA SER A 26 -10.83 -0.75 -5.33
C SER A 26 -11.41 0.20 -4.28
N MET A 27 -12.74 0.25 -4.25
CA MET A 27 -13.64 1.16 -3.52
C MET A 27 -13.34 1.31 -2.00
N SER A 28 -12.39 0.54 -1.46
CA SER A 28 -11.95 0.52 -0.06
C SER A 28 -10.71 1.36 0.27
N TYR A 29 -9.96 1.85 -0.73
CA TYR A 29 -8.75 2.64 -0.48
C TYR A 29 -8.99 4.14 -0.65
N ILE A 30 -8.59 4.91 0.36
CA ILE A 30 -8.52 6.36 0.21
C ILE A 30 -7.18 6.77 -0.42
N GLN A 31 -7.25 7.63 -1.42
CA GLN A 31 -6.06 8.32 -1.91
C GLN A 31 -5.67 9.43 -0.94
N VAL A 32 -4.40 9.42 -0.54
CA VAL A 32 -3.81 10.38 0.36
C VAL A 32 -2.66 11.09 -0.33
N THR A 33 -2.80 12.40 -0.47
CA THR A 33 -1.74 13.30 -0.92
C THR A 33 -1.03 13.91 0.29
N ASP A 34 0.16 14.48 0.09
CA ASP A 34 0.95 15.10 1.16
C ASP A 34 0.16 16.17 1.94
N ALA A 35 -0.60 17.00 1.22
CA ALA A 35 -1.47 18.02 1.81
C ALA A 35 -2.68 17.45 2.58
N SER A 36 -3.12 16.23 2.24
CA SER A 36 -4.23 15.56 2.92
C SER A 36 -3.77 14.58 4.00
N PHE A 37 -2.48 14.25 4.05
CA PHE A 37 -1.94 13.25 4.96
C PHE A 37 -2.23 13.60 6.43
N GLU A 38 -1.98 14.85 6.81
CA GLU A 38 -2.22 15.28 8.19
C GLU A 38 -3.70 15.19 8.58
N ARG A 39 -4.61 15.60 7.70
CA ARG A 39 -6.05 15.55 7.98
C ARG A 39 -6.62 14.13 7.93
N LYS A 40 -6.21 13.33 6.95
CA LYS A 40 -6.79 12.00 6.69
C LYS A 40 -6.15 10.88 7.50
N VAL A 41 -4.88 11.05 7.90
CA VAL A 41 -4.09 10.02 8.59
C VAL A 41 -3.81 10.41 10.03
N LEU A 42 -3.23 11.59 10.26
CA LEU A 42 -2.84 12.01 11.61
C LEU A 42 -4.04 12.41 12.49
N LYS A 43 -5.02 13.11 11.92
CA LYS A 43 -6.26 13.54 12.61
C LYS A 43 -7.41 12.54 12.47
N SER A 44 -7.14 11.32 12.00
CA SER A 44 -8.20 10.31 11.85
C SER A 44 -8.66 9.79 13.22
N PRO A 45 -9.97 9.76 13.49
CA PRO A 45 -10.51 9.18 14.72
C PRO A 45 -10.42 7.64 14.74
N ILE A 46 -10.35 7.02 13.56
CA ILE A 46 -10.17 5.58 13.38
C ILE A 46 -8.71 5.28 12.98
N PRO A 47 -8.17 4.11 13.36
CA PRO A 47 -6.84 3.69 12.92
C PRO A 47 -6.74 3.63 11.40
N VAL A 48 -5.58 3.99 10.87
CA VAL A 48 -5.30 4.10 9.44
C VAL A 48 -4.12 3.21 9.07
N VAL A 49 -4.32 2.38 8.06
CA VAL A 49 -3.28 1.58 7.42
C VAL A 49 -2.83 2.30 6.15
N ALA A 50 -1.60 2.77 6.13
CA ALA A 50 -1.00 3.43 4.98
C ALA A 50 -0.13 2.42 4.21
N LEU A 51 -0.59 2.00 3.03
CA LEU A 51 0.20 1.22 2.08
C LEU A 51 0.98 2.17 1.19
N PHE A 52 2.29 2.21 1.40
CA PHE A 52 3.22 2.90 0.50
C PHE A 52 3.51 1.99 -0.69
N CYS A 53 3.22 2.52 -1.87
CA CYS A 53 3.36 1.83 -3.14
C CYS A 53 4.02 2.77 -4.14
N GLY A 54 4.67 2.21 -5.17
CA GLY A 54 5.22 2.97 -6.28
C GLY A 54 4.80 2.35 -7.62
N PRO A 55 4.75 3.11 -8.73
CA PRO A 55 4.23 2.71 -10.06
C PRO A 55 4.74 1.38 -10.60
N TRP A 56 5.92 0.99 -10.13
CA TRP A 56 6.79 -0.05 -10.66
C TRP A 56 6.62 -1.38 -9.91
N CYS A 57 5.72 -1.43 -8.92
CA CYS A 57 5.71 -2.52 -7.96
C CYS A 57 4.75 -3.65 -8.40
N GLU A 58 5.27 -4.62 -9.15
CA GLU A 58 4.52 -5.85 -9.48
C GLU A 58 4.16 -6.69 -8.25
N LEU A 59 4.94 -6.59 -7.16
CA LEU A 59 4.62 -7.25 -5.89
C LEU A 59 3.35 -6.66 -5.25
N CYS A 60 3.12 -5.35 -5.38
CA CYS A 60 1.89 -4.70 -4.91
C CYS A 60 0.65 -5.22 -5.63
N ARG A 61 0.77 -5.60 -6.91
CA ARG A 61 -0.36 -6.21 -7.66
C ARG A 61 -0.83 -7.50 -7.03
N LYS A 62 0.08 -8.28 -6.45
CA LYS A 62 -0.28 -9.50 -5.69
C LYS A 62 -0.80 -9.19 -4.28
N ALA A 63 -0.36 -8.07 -3.70
CA ALA A 63 -0.80 -7.60 -2.38
C ALA A 63 -2.22 -7.02 -2.39
N SER A 64 -2.62 -6.40 -3.49
CA SER A 64 -3.92 -5.73 -3.66
C SER A 64 -5.13 -6.59 -3.24
N PRO A 65 -5.35 -7.79 -3.81
CA PRO A 65 -6.52 -8.60 -3.46
C PRO A 65 -6.49 -9.06 -2.00
N LEU A 66 -5.30 -9.33 -1.44
CA LEU A 66 -5.15 -9.67 -0.02
C LEU A 66 -5.54 -8.49 0.88
N MET A 67 -5.06 -7.30 0.56
CA MET A 67 -5.36 -6.11 1.33
C MET A 67 -6.83 -5.71 1.19
N GLU A 68 -7.46 -5.98 0.05
CA GLU A 68 -8.86 -5.64 -0.17
C GLU A 68 -9.77 -6.55 0.65
N GLU A 69 -9.45 -7.84 0.74
CA GLU A 69 -10.16 -8.79 1.59
C GLU A 69 -10.07 -8.39 3.07
N VAL A 70 -8.89 -7.98 3.53
CA VAL A 70 -8.69 -7.43 4.88
C VAL A 70 -9.47 -6.12 5.03
N ALA A 71 -9.39 -5.21 4.07
CA ALA A 71 -10.10 -3.93 4.13
C ALA A 71 -11.62 -4.11 4.23
N ARG A 72 -12.18 -5.13 3.58
CA ARG A 72 -13.61 -5.48 3.69
C ARG A 72 -13.96 -6.02 5.06
N ARG A 73 -13.11 -6.89 5.65
CA ARG A 73 -13.33 -7.43 7.01
C ARG A 73 -13.28 -6.35 8.10
N TYR A 74 -12.38 -5.39 7.94
CA TYR A 74 -12.17 -4.30 8.90
C TYR A 74 -12.84 -2.99 8.47
N ALA A 75 -13.74 -3.05 7.48
CA ALA A 75 -14.47 -1.89 6.98
C ALA A 75 -15.22 -1.20 8.13
N GLY A 76 -15.06 0.12 8.23
CA GLY A 76 -15.66 0.93 9.30
C GLY A 76 -14.87 0.95 10.61
N ARG A 77 -13.99 -0.02 10.87
CA ARG A 77 -13.10 -0.04 12.04
C ARG A 77 -11.71 0.52 11.73
N VAL A 78 -11.20 0.24 10.54
CA VAL A 78 -9.88 0.63 10.07
C VAL A 78 -9.99 1.29 8.70
N LYS A 79 -9.21 2.33 8.48
CA LYS A 79 -9.14 3.04 7.19
C LYS A 79 -7.93 2.57 6.41
N PHE A 80 -8.10 2.21 5.15
CA PHE A 80 -7.00 1.80 4.28
C PHE A 80 -6.66 2.95 3.33
N ALA A 81 -5.40 3.38 3.34
CA ALA A 81 -4.89 4.47 2.54
C ALA A 81 -3.79 3.97 1.62
N LYS A 82 -3.91 4.24 0.32
CA LYS A 82 -2.86 3.97 -0.65
C LYS A 82 -2.10 5.26 -0.90
N ILE A 83 -0.78 5.22 -0.74
CA ILE A 83 0.09 6.38 -0.84
C ILE A 83 1.15 6.10 -1.89
N ASP A 84 1.22 6.97 -2.90
CA ASP A 84 2.27 6.89 -3.91
C ASP A 84 3.53 7.57 -3.39
N MET A 85 4.59 6.79 -3.20
CA MET A 85 5.84 7.33 -2.66
C MET A 85 6.51 8.37 -3.57
N LEU A 86 6.26 8.32 -4.89
CA LEU A 86 6.82 9.29 -5.83
C LEU A 86 6.09 10.64 -5.73
N LYS A 87 4.78 10.63 -5.50
CA LYS A 87 3.98 11.85 -5.33
C LYS A 87 4.02 12.39 -3.90
N ASN A 88 4.35 11.56 -2.92
CA ASN A 88 4.28 11.88 -1.50
C ASN A 88 5.65 11.79 -0.79
N GLN A 89 6.72 12.27 -1.43
CA GLN A 89 8.09 12.16 -0.92
C GLN A 89 8.29 12.74 0.49
N LYS A 90 7.61 13.85 0.83
CA LYS A 90 7.67 14.48 2.16
C LYS A 90 7.09 13.57 3.24
N SER A 91 5.90 13.03 3.01
CA SER A 91 5.28 12.04 3.91
C SER A 91 6.14 10.78 4.05
N VAL A 92 6.66 10.24 2.94
CA VAL A 92 7.55 9.05 2.94
C VAL A 92 8.80 9.29 3.78
N ALA A 93 9.46 10.43 3.60
CA ALA A 93 10.64 10.81 4.37
C ALA A 93 10.33 10.97 5.86
N ARG A 94 9.16 11.54 6.20
CA ARG A 94 8.71 11.73 7.59
C ARG A 94 8.50 10.42 8.34
N PHE A 95 8.03 9.37 7.66
CA PHE A 95 7.86 8.03 8.25
C PHE A 95 9.05 7.10 8.03
N GLY A 96 10.13 7.58 7.40
CA GLY A 96 11.35 6.78 7.18
C GLY A 96 11.13 5.56 6.28
N VAL A 97 10.16 5.62 5.35
CA VAL A 97 9.88 4.52 4.43
C VAL A 97 11.02 4.41 3.42
N ARG A 98 11.81 3.34 3.53
CA ARG A 98 13.05 3.13 2.77
C ARG A 98 12.98 2.03 1.71
N ALA A 99 11.97 1.17 1.77
CA ALA A 99 11.75 0.12 0.79
C ALA A 99 10.25 -0.08 0.51
N LEU A 100 9.92 -0.71 -0.62
CA LEU A 100 8.57 -1.01 -1.05
C LEU A 100 8.37 -2.53 -1.25
N PRO A 101 7.15 -3.05 -1.09
CA PRO A 101 6.01 -2.40 -0.44
C PRO A 101 6.26 -2.18 1.05
N THR A 102 5.73 -1.10 1.63
CA THR A 102 5.73 -0.89 3.08
C THR A 102 4.32 -0.57 3.53
N ILE A 103 3.87 -1.22 4.60
CA ILE A 103 2.57 -1.02 5.23
C ILE A 103 2.81 -0.39 6.59
N LEU A 104 2.26 0.79 6.81
CA LEU A 104 2.34 1.48 8.09
C LEU A 104 0.99 1.43 8.79
N PHE A 105 1.00 1.11 10.08
CA PHE A 105 -0.18 1.11 10.92
C PHE A 105 -0.14 2.34 11.80
N ILE A 106 -1.14 3.20 11.70
CA ILE A 106 -1.19 4.50 12.37
C ILE A 106 -2.45 4.54 13.24
N LYS A 107 -2.29 4.79 14.54
CA LYS A 107 -3.39 4.96 15.50
C LYS A 107 -3.16 6.26 16.26
N ALA A 108 -4.20 7.09 16.38
CA ALA A 108 -4.15 8.38 17.10
C ALA A 108 -2.97 9.28 16.69
N GLY A 109 -2.66 9.34 15.40
CA GLY A 109 -1.59 10.17 14.84
C GLY A 109 -0.16 9.66 15.08
N LYS A 110 0.02 8.45 15.62
CA LYS A 110 1.34 7.81 15.77
C LYS A 110 1.41 6.52 14.97
N ALA A 111 2.55 6.26 14.33
CA ALA A 111 2.83 4.96 13.75
C ALA A 111 3.02 3.95 14.89
N VAL A 112 2.11 3.00 15.01
CA VAL A 112 2.16 1.95 16.03
C VAL A 112 2.98 0.75 15.57
N ASP A 113 2.94 0.46 14.27
CA ASP A 113 3.64 -0.66 13.68
C ASP A 113 3.95 -0.37 12.20
N SER A 114 4.94 -1.08 11.66
CA SER A 114 5.35 -0.94 10.26
C SER A 114 5.88 -2.26 9.75
N VAL A 115 5.32 -2.70 8.64
CA VAL A 115 5.66 -3.94 7.99
C VAL A 115 6.33 -3.65 6.66
N LEU A 116 7.51 -4.22 6.48
CA LEU A 116 8.23 -4.18 5.21
C LEU A 116 7.91 -5.44 4.40
N GLY A 117 7.64 -5.25 3.11
CA GLY A 117 7.43 -6.33 2.15
C GLY A 117 5.99 -6.85 2.10
N LEU A 118 5.80 -7.89 1.29
CA LEU A 118 4.53 -8.59 1.17
C LEU A 118 4.41 -9.59 2.32
N GLN A 119 3.53 -9.32 3.28
CA GLN A 119 3.19 -10.27 4.35
C GLN A 119 1.95 -11.08 4.00
N PRO A 120 1.84 -12.32 4.52
CA PRO A 120 0.62 -13.10 4.43
C PRO A 120 -0.52 -12.40 5.19
N ARG A 121 -1.76 -12.68 4.77
CA ARG A 121 -2.97 -12.08 5.35
C ARG A 121 -3.03 -12.22 6.88
N ALA A 122 -2.68 -13.40 7.40
CA ALA A 122 -2.74 -13.70 8.82
C ALA A 122 -1.88 -12.75 9.67
N GLU A 123 -0.71 -12.36 9.18
CA GLU A 123 0.19 -11.42 9.89
C GLU A 123 -0.43 -10.02 9.94
N ILE A 124 -0.98 -9.56 8.82
CA ILE A 124 -1.66 -8.25 8.75
C ILE A 124 -2.88 -8.23 9.67
N GLU A 125 -3.69 -9.28 9.64
CA GLU A 125 -4.86 -9.43 10.53
C GLU A 125 -4.44 -9.46 12.01
N HIS A 126 -3.34 -10.14 12.34
CA HIS A 126 -2.81 -10.19 13.71
C HIS A 126 -2.40 -8.81 14.22
N ILE A 127 -1.68 -8.03 13.42
CA ILE A 127 -1.27 -6.65 13.77
C ILE A 127 -2.50 -5.75 13.92
N LEU A 128 -3.48 -5.88 13.02
CA LEU A 128 -4.73 -5.12 13.09
C LEU A 128 -5.53 -5.45 14.35
N ASP A 129 -5.64 -6.73 14.70
CA ASP A 129 -6.33 -7.18 15.90
C ASP A 129 -5.65 -6.63 17.16
N LYS A 130 -4.32 -6.76 17.25
CA LYS A 130 -3.53 -6.18 18.34
C LYS A 130 -3.70 -4.67 18.47
N MET A 131 -3.82 -3.96 17.35
CA MET A 131 -4.06 -2.52 17.34
C MET A 131 -5.49 -2.15 17.79
N LEU A 132 -6.48 -3.00 17.52
CA LEU A 132 -7.89 -2.81 17.87
C LEU A 132 -8.26 -3.31 19.26
N ALA A 133 -7.49 -4.23 19.83
CA ALA A 133 -7.69 -4.79 21.16
C ALA A 133 -7.33 -3.83 22.32
N VAL A 134 -6.98 -2.58 22.01
CA VAL A 134 -6.59 -1.51 22.97
C VAL A 134 -7.64 -0.41 23.01
#